data_AF-A0A0L6WZR4-F1
#
_entry.id   AF-A0A0L6WZR4-F1
#
_cell.length_a   1.000
_cell.length_b   1.000
_cell.length_c   1.000
_cell.angle_alpha   90.00
_cell.angle_beta   90.00
_cell.angle_gamma   90.00
#
_symmetry.space_group_name_H-M   'P 1'
#
loop_
_entity.id
_entity.type
_entity.pdbx_description
1 polymer ?
#
loop_
_entity_poly.entity_id
_entity_poly.type
_entity_poly.pdbx_seq_one_letter_code
_entity_poly.pdbx_strand_id
1 'polypeptide(L)'
;MTLHSVLNLMGRAFYSTAVTTDLVNLWDSVDFLFIDEVSMISCQFLTQISHALSVAKGNTATFGGINVIFAGDFLQLPPPTDARLYDRIDGEKCSKTTMGQDIIFGKLLWLSVQMVVFLTQQHQQTGDNK
;
A
#
# COMPACT_ATOMS: atom_id res chain seq x y z
N MET A 1 -0.15 6.15 -14.51
CA MET A 1 1.22 6.19 -13.97
C MET A 1 1.40 4.91 -13.17
N THR A 2 2.47 4.12 -13.36
CA THR A 2 2.62 2.89 -12.55
C THR A 2 2.92 3.27 -11.11
N LEU A 3 2.34 2.54 -10.16
CA LEU A 3 2.51 2.75 -8.73
C LEU A 3 4.02 2.79 -8.36
N HIS A 4 4.83 1.97 -9.06
CA HIS A 4 6.28 1.97 -8.93
C HIS A 4 6.97 3.28 -9.37
N SER A 5 6.45 4.01 -10.38
CA SER A 5 7.02 5.32 -10.78
C SER A 5 6.68 6.43 -9.80
N VAL A 6 5.44 6.44 -9.29
CA VAL A 6 5.02 7.34 -8.21
C VAL A 6 5.87 7.09 -6.96
N LEU A 7 6.13 5.81 -6.66
CA LEU A 7 6.93 5.43 -5.50
C LEU A 7 8.43 5.56 -5.69
N ASN A 8 8.99 5.48 -6.90
CA ASN A 8 10.40 5.85 -7.11
C ASN A 8 10.62 7.36 -6.89
N LEU A 9 9.60 8.17 -7.17
CA LEU A 9 9.56 9.60 -6.81
C LEU A 9 9.55 9.76 -5.27
N MET A 10 8.77 8.95 -4.56
CA MET A 10 8.64 8.98 -3.09
C MET A 10 9.82 8.31 -2.36
N GLY A 11 10.44 7.27 -2.93
CA GLY A 11 11.61 6.58 -2.40
C GLY A 11 12.87 7.44 -2.49
N ARG A 12 12.99 8.27 -3.54
CA ARG A 12 13.99 9.36 -3.58
C ARG A 12 13.76 10.41 -2.50
N ALA A 13 12.50 10.76 -2.21
CA ALA A 13 12.13 11.63 -1.09
C ALA A 13 12.35 10.99 0.29
N PHE A 14 12.51 9.66 0.35
CA PHE A 14 12.79 8.92 1.60
C PHE A 14 14.28 8.98 1.99
N TYR A 15 15.19 9.02 1.00
CA TYR A 15 16.64 9.21 1.23
C TYR A 15 17.05 10.68 1.35
N SER A 16 16.22 11.59 0.84
CA SER A 16 16.46 13.02 0.87
C SER A 16 15.47 13.67 1.84
N THR A 17 15.93 14.13 3.00
CA THR A 17 15.17 14.97 3.94
C THR A 17 14.64 16.27 3.32
N ALA A 18 15.09 16.61 2.11
CA ALA A 18 14.38 17.56 1.26
C ALA A 18 13.13 16.88 0.69
N VAL A 19 12.06 16.86 1.49
CA VAL A 19 10.69 16.80 0.98
C VAL A 19 10.60 17.86 -0.11
N THR A 20 10.57 17.43 -1.37
CA THR A 20 10.40 18.35 -2.48
C THR A 20 9.02 18.96 -2.31
N THR A 21 8.94 20.29 -2.19
CA THR A 21 7.70 21.07 -2.09
C THR A 21 6.66 20.62 -3.13
N ASP A 22 7.14 20.12 -4.26
CA ASP A 22 6.34 19.54 -5.34
C ASP A 22 5.52 18.32 -4.92
N LEU A 23 6.04 17.43 -4.08
CA LEU A 23 5.27 16.28 -3.57
C LEU A 23 4.19 16.72 -2.60
N VAL A 24 4.49 17.67 -1.70
CA VAL A 24 3.50 18.23 -0.79
C VAL A 24 2.37 18.85 -1.60
N ASN A 25 2.70 19.69 -2.58
CA ASN A 25 1.70 20.32 -3.45
C ASN A 25 0.90 19.30 -4.27
N LEU A 26 1.54 18.23 -4.74
CA LEU A 26 0.86 17.17 -5.50
C LEU A 26 -0.18 16.44 -4.64
N TRP A 27 0.17 16.12 -3.40
CA TRP A 27 -0.68 15.34 -2.49
C TRP A 27 -1.66 16.20 -1.68
N ASP A 28 -1.44 17.52 -1.58
CA ASP A 28 -2.28 18.44 -0.78
C ASP A 28 -3.76 18.35 -1.17
N SER A 29 -4.05 18.32 -2.47
CA SER A 29 -5.41 18.23 -3.02
C SER A 29 -5.95 16.80 -3.22
N VAL A 30 -5.19 15.78 -2.83
CA VAL A 30 -5.61 14.37 -3.00
C VAL A 30 -6.38 13.89 -1.79
N ASP A 31 -7.61 13.45 -2.03
CA ASP A 31 -8.53 12.89 -1.01
C ASP A 31 -8.64 11.35 -1.08
N PHE A 32 -8.37 10.77 -2.27
CA PHE A 32 -8.49 9.34 -2.53
C PHE A 32 -7.25 8.79 -3.23
N LEU A 33 -6.81 7.61 -2.79
CA LEU A 33 -5.74 6.84 -3.41
C LEU A 33 -6.27 5.47 -3.84
N PHE A 34 -6.17 5.17 -5.13
CA PHE A 34 -6.49 3.86 -5.68
C PHE A 34 -5.22 3.04 -5.82
N ILE A 35 -5.25 1.81 -5.30
CA ILE A 35 -4.16 0.86 -5.36
C ILE A 35 -4.68 -0.41 -6.02
N ASP A 36 -4.22 -0.65 -7.24
CA ASP A 36 -4.52 -1.86 -8.00
C ASP A 36 -3.47 -2.96 -7.72
N GLU A 37 -3.85 -4.21 -7.97
CA GLU A 37 -3.06 -5.42 -7.71
C GLU A 37 -2.48 -5.50 -6.28
N VAL A 38 -3.34 -5.27 -5.29
CA VAL A 38 -2.96 -5.32 -3.86
C VAL A 38 -2.36 -6.67 -3.43
N SER A 39 -2.62 -7.75 -4.16
CA SER A 39 -2.03 -9.06 -3.92
C SER A 39 -0.50 -9.08 -4.08
N MET A 40 0.05 -8.18 -4.88
CA MET A 40 1.49 -8.05 -5.13
C MET A 40 2.16 -7.03 -4.19
N ILE A 41 1.42 -6.40 -3.28
CA ILE A 41 1.94 -5.40 -2.35
C ILE A 41 2.50 -6.08 -1.10
N SER A 42 3.72 -5.70 -0.73
CA SER A 42 4.33 -6.18 0.50
C SER A 42 4.00 -5.32 1.71
N CYS A 43 4.14 -5.90 2.90
CA CYS A 43 3.92 -5.19 4.16
C CYS A 43 4.82 -3.96 4.28
N GLN A 44 6.11 -4.11 3.94
CA GLN A 44 7.08 -3.03 4.00
C GLN A 44 6.71 -1.91 3.02
N PHE A 45 6.27 -2.29 1.83
CA PHE A 45 5.87 -1.33 0.82
C PHE A 45 4.63 -0.54 1.24
N LEU A 46 3.63 -1.19 1.83
CA LEU A 46 2.44 -0.50 2.35
C LEU A 46 2.80 0.46 3.50
N THR A 47 3.71 0.07 4.40
CA THR A 47 4.26 0.93 5.46
C THR A 47 4.94 2.17 4.88
N GLN A 48 5.77 2.00 3.85
CA GLN A 48 6.44 3.10 3.17
C GLN A 48 5.46 4.07 2.52
N ILE A 49 4.42 3.55 1.85
CA ILE A 49 3.35 4.37 1.27
C ILE A 49 2.67 5.20 2.37
N SER A 50 2.24 4.56 3.46
CA SER A 50 1.57 5.28 4.56
C SER A 50 2.46 6.36 5.15
N HIS A 51 3.74 6.06 5.43
CA HIS A 51 4.67 7.03 5.99
C HIS A 51 4.90 8.22 5.06
N ALA A 52 5.14 7.96 3.77
CA ALA A 52 5.38 9.01 2.79
C ALA A 52 4.15 9.93 2.60
N LEU A 53 2.94 9.39 2.64
CA LEU A 53 1.71 10.19 2.61
C LEU A 53 1.52 11.00 3.90
N SER A 54 1.85 10.43 5.06
CA SER A 54 1.82 11.16 6.33
C SER A 54 2.75 12.36 6.33
N VAL A 55 3.96 12.21 5.77
CA VAL A 55 4.90 13.32 5.58
C VAL A 55 4.37 14.34 4.58
N ALA A 56 3.89 13.88 3.41
CA ALA A 56 3.41 14.77 2.36
C ALA A 56 2.18 15.61 2.77
N LYS A 57 1.26 15.04 3.57
CA LYS A 57 0.05 15.72 4.07
C LYS A 57 0.27 16.44 5.42
N GLY A 58 1.43 16.26 6.06
CA GLY A 58 1.66 16.73 7.43
C GLY A 58 0.69 16.14 8.46
N ASN A 59 0.19 14.92 8.22
CA ASN A 59 -0.83 14.27 9.03
C ASN A 59 -0.38 12.87 9.47
N THR A 60 -0.35 12.62 10.77
CA THR A 60 0.11 11.34 11.34
C THR A 60 -0.93 10.21 11.29
N ALA A 61 -2.14 10.47 10.78
CA ALA A 61 -3.11 9.42 10.52
C ALA A 61 -2.60 8.42 9.47
N THR A 62 -3.18 7.22 9.45
CA THR A 62 -2.90 6.19 8.42
C THR A 62 -3.04 6.81 7.03
N PHE A 63 -2.04 6.60 6.17
CA PHE A 63 -1.97 7.16 4.81
C PHE A 63 -2.11 8.69 4.74
N GLY A 64 -1.72 9.42 5.79
CA GLY A 64 -1.86 10.88 5.84
C GLY A 64 -3.32 11.36 5.89
N GLY A 65 -4.25 10.48 6.27
CA GLY A 65 -5.69 10.77 6.30
C GLY A 65 -6.38 10.66 4.94
N ILE A 66 -5.69 10.15 3.91
CA ILE A 66 -6.26 9.89 2.59
C ILE A 66 -7.10 8.61 2.63
N ASN A 67 -8.23 8.61 1.93
CA ASN A 67 -9.06 7.42 1.77
C ASN A 67 -8.41 6.49 0.75
N VAL A 68 -8.04 5.28 1.17
CA VAL A 68 -7.37 4.31 0.30
C VAL A 68 -8.35 3.23 -0.16
N ILE A 69 -8.41 3.00 -1.47
CA ILE A 69 -9.21 1.97 -2.10
C ILE A 69 -8.25 0.95 -2.72
N PHE A 70 -8.31 -0.28 -2.22
CA PHE A 70 -7.53 -1.41 -2.72
C PHE A 70 -8.38 -2.23 -3.69
N ALA A 71 -7.77 -2.61 -4.81
CA ALA A 71 -8.32 -3.55 -5.78
C ALA A 71 -7.26 -4.62 -6.08
N GLY A 72 -7.72 -5.83 -6.40
CA GLY A 72 -6.86 -6.94 -6.78
C GLY A 72 -7.44 -8.29 -6.40
N ASP A 73 -6.70 -9.34 -6.73
CA ASP A 73 -7.08 -10.73 -6.48
C ASP A 73 -5.93 -11.47 -5.79
N PHE A 74 -6.18 -11.92 -4.56
CA PHE A 74 -5.20 -12.64 -3.73
C PHE A 74 -4.90 -14.06 -4.19
N LEU A 75 -5.67 -14.61 -5.13
CA LEU A 75 -5.40 -15.90 -5.76
C LEU A 75 -4.42 -15.79 -6.94
N GLN A 76 -4.06 -14.56 -7.34
CA GLN A 76 -3.03 -14.32 -8.34
C GLN A 76 -1.62 -14.37 -7.71
N LEU A 77 -0.67 -13.62 -8.29
CA LEU A 77 0.72 -13.62 -7.87
C LEU A 77 0.89 -12.90 -6.52
N PRO A 78 1.59 -13.52 -5.54
CA PRO A 78 1.99 -12.86 -4.32
C PRO A 78 3.16 -11.88 -4.58
N PRO A 79 3.51 -11.01 -3.60
CA PRO A 79 4.75 -10.25 -3.68
C PRO A 79 5.95 -11.22 -3.87
N PRO A 80 6.93 -10.87 -4.73
CA PRO A 80 8.00 -11.79 -5.13
C PRO A 80 9.03 -12.11 -4.04
N THR A 81 9.29 -11.20 -3.09
CA THR A 81 10.39 -11.34 -2.11
C THR A 81 10.05 -10.98 -0.66
N ASP A 82 8.88 -10.39 -0.40
CA ASP A 82 8.56 -9.80 0.90
C ASP A 82 7.32 -10.43 1.56
N ALA A 83 7.13 -10.11 2.85
CA ALA A 83 5.98 -10.54 3.63
C ALA A 83 4.65 -10.05 3.04
N ARG A 84 3.67 -10.96 2.94
CA ARG A 84 2.33 -10.69 2.42
C ARG A 84 1.46 -10.01 3.47
N LEU A 85 0.59 -9.10 3.02
CA LEU A 85 -0.34 -8.37 3.88
C LEU A 85 -1.30 -9.31 4.63
N TYR A 86 -1.75 -10.37 3.96
CA TYR A 86 -2.77 -11.30 4.42
C TYR A 86 -2.22 -12.54 5.17
N ASP A 87 -0.90 -12.62 5.37
CA ASP A 87 -0.31 -13.67 6.20
C ASP A 87 -0.49 -13.37 7.70
N ARG A 88 -0.43 -14.40 8.54
CA ARG A 88 -0.48 -14.26 10.01
C ARG A 88 0.68 -13.39 10.55
N ILE A 89 0.45 -12.71 11.67
CA ILE A 89 1.48 -11.94 12.37
C ILE A 89 2.29 -12.88 13.27
N ASP A 90 3.58 -13.05 12.96
CA ASP A 90 4.53 -13.75 13.82
C ASP A 90 5.26 -12.76 14.74
N GLY A 91 4.64 -12.45 15.89
CA GLY A 91 5.10 -11.38 16.80
C GLY A 91 6.52 -11.58 17.38
N GLU A 92 6.93 -12.83 17.60
CA GLU A 92 8.21 -13.14 18.28
C GLU A 92 9.46 -12.86 17.43
N LYS A 93 9.38 -13.06 16.11
CA LYS A 93 10.50 -12.88 15.18
C LYS A 93 10.60 -11.45 14.67
N CYS A 94 9.46 -10.80 14.46
CA CYS A 94 9.38 -9.51 13.78
C CYS A 94 9.55 -8.30 14.72
N SER A 95 9.34 -8.41 16.03
CA SER A 95 9.37 -7.23 16.91
C SER A 95 10.76 -6.66 17.20
N LYS A 96 11.84 -7.42 16.97
CA LYS A 96 13.21 -7.08 17.43
C LYS A 96 14.02 -6.22 16.46
N THR A 97 13.59 -6.12 15.20
CA THR A 97 14.32 -5.39 14.14
C THR A 97 13.41 -4.31 13.54
N THR A 98 13.98 -3.21 13.08
CA THR A 98 13.24 -2.15 12.37
C THR A 98 12.46 -2.72 11.19
N MET A 99 13.10 -3.60 10.42
CA MET A 99 12.47 -4.25 9.27
C MET A 99 11.28 -5.13 9.67
N GLY A 100 11.37 -5.84 10.80
CA GLY A 100 10.25 -6.61 11.31
C GLY A 100 9.12 -5.75 11.88
N GLN A 101 9.44 -4.59 12.46
CA GLN A 101 8.45 -3.58 12.87
C GLN A 101 7.70 -3.01 11.66
N ASP A 102 8.39 -2.73 10.56
CA ASP A 102 7.76 -2.27 9.31
C ASP A 102 6.80 -3.31 8.74
N ILE A 103 7.16 -4.61 8.84
CA ILE A 103 6.26 -5.71 8.44
C ILE A 103 5.02 -5.74 9.33
N ILE A 104 5.19 -5.63 10.65
CA ILE A 104 4.07 -5.60 11.60
C ILE A 104 3.16 -4.41 11.29
N PHE A 105 3.73 -3.22 11.10
CA PHE A 105 2.96 -2.02 10.78
C PHE A 105 2.18 -2.17 9.47
N GLY A 106 2.79 -2.76 8.44
CA GLY A 106 2.11 -3.02 7.16
C GLY A 106 0.93 -3.96 7.32
N LYS A 107 1.06 -5.00 8.16
CA LYS A 107 -0.06 -5.90 8.50
C LYS A 107 -1.14 -5.17 9.30
N LEU A 108 -0.78 -4.30 10.25
CA LEU A 108 -1.74 -3.50 11.01
C LEU A 108 -2.52 -2.52 10.11
N LEU A 109 -1.84 -1.88 9.16
CA LEU A 109 -2.47 -1.05 8.14
C LEU A 109 -3.47 -1.87 7.32
N TRP A 110 -3.10 -3.07 6.89
CA TRP A 110 -4.01 -3.96 6.17
C TRP A 110 -5.24 -4.36 7.01
N LEU A 111 -5.04 -4.67 8.28
CA LEU A 111 -6.13 -4.99 9.21
C LEU A 111 -7.03 -3.79 9.53
N SER A 112 -6.56 -2.57 9.29
CA SER A 112 -7.36 -1.35 9.51
C SER A 112 -8.39 -1.08 8.40
N VAL A 113 -8.37 -1.86 7.31
CA VAL A 113 -9.34 -1.76 6.23
C VAL A 113 -10.74 -2.06 6.76
N GLN A 114 -11.66 -1.11 6.55
CA GLN A 114 -13.00 -1.15 7.15
C GLN A 114 -14.03 -1.88 6.27
N MET A 115 -13.89 -1.78 4.95
CA MET A 115 -14.86 -2.28 3.99
C MET A 115 -14.18 -3.24 3.01
N VAL A 116 -14.80 -4.39 2.81
CA VAL A 116 -14.40 -5.38 1.80
C VAL A 116 -15.61 -5.68 0.92
N VAL A 117 -15.43 -5.56 -0.39
CA VAL A 117 -16.46 -5.86 -1.39
C VAL A 117 -15.94 -6.96 -2.29
N PHE A 118 -16.75 -8.01 -2.48
CA PHE A 118 -16.44 -9.10 -3.39
C PHE A 118 -17.17 -8.89 -4.72
N LEU A 119 -16.41 -8.88 -5.82
CA LEU A 119 -16.97 -8.90 -7.16
C LEU A 119 -17.20 -10.36 -7.57
N THR A 120 -18.42 -10.71 -7.96
CA THR A 120 -18.82 -12.09 -8.28
C THR A 120 -19.05 -12.35 -9.77
N GLN A 121 -19.25 -11.29 -10.56
CA GLN A 121 -19.52 -11.42 -12.00
C GLN A 121 -18.22 -11.30 -12.79
N GLN A 122 -17.88 -12.35 -13.54
CA GLN A 122 -16.76 -12.37 -14.47
C GLN A 122 -17.22 -11.89 -15.85
N HIS A 123 -16.63 -10.81 -16.36
CA HIS A 123 -16.99 -10.21 -17.65
C HIS A 123 -16.01 -10.55 -18.79
N GLN A 124 -14.79 -11.06 -18.49
CA GLN A 124 -13.79 -11.31 -19.53
C GLN A 124 -14.03 -12.57 -20.38
N GLN A 125 -14.82 -13.54 -19.90
CA GLN A 125 -15.02 -14.85 -20.57
C GLN A 125 -16.45 -15.08 -21.10
N THR A 126 -17.29 -14.05 -21.16
CA THR A 126 -18.70 -14.21 -21.59
C THR A 126 -18.86 -14.56 -23.09
N GLY A 127 -17.77 -14.66 -23.86
CA GLY A 127 -17.77 -14.94 -25.30
C GLY A 127 -17.58 -16.40 -25.73
N ASP A 128 -17.07 -17.29 -24.87
CA ASP A 128 -16.58 -18.62 -25.29
C ASP A 128 -17.49 -19.79 -24.87
N ASN A 129 -18.81 -19.59 -24.98
CA ASN A 129 -19.77 -20.69 -24.99
C ASN A 129 -20.38 -20.81 -26.41
N LYS A 130 -19.65 -21.44 -27.33
CA LYS A 130 -20.16 -22.01 -28.58
C LYS A 130 -19.55 -23.38 -28.84
#